data_AF-A0A183JIS6-F1
#
_entry.id   AF-A0A183JIS6-F1
#
_cell.length_a   1.000
_cell.length_b   1.000
_cell.length_c   1.000
_cell.angle_alpha   90.00
_cell.angle_beta   90.00
_cell.angle_gamma   90.00
#
_symmetry.space_group_name_H-M   'P 1'
#
loop_
_entity.id
_entity.type
_entity.pdbx_description
1 polymer ?
#
loop_
_entity_poly.entity_id
_entity_poly.type
_entity_poly.pdbx_seq_one_letter_code
_entity_poly.pdbx_strand_id
1 'polypeptide(L)'
;MDEFVIEAVQLGSISKICIGHEERSPGYGWYLAKIVLTIKENPKYKLTFECYRWFDVGEDDGQIVRELFAHSSLNAIAYNVTVLTGSCRNAGTVANVFVHLYGLQGESKDMQLKHKETEITKFEAGKSEEFILACGKLGEVSSI
;
A
#
# COMPACT_ATOMS: atom_id res chain seq x y z
N MET A 1 21.16 -0.57 -6.76
CA MET A 1 20.46 -1.39 -5.74
C MET A 1 21.54 -1.78 -4.77
N ASP A 2 21.42 -1.31 -3.54
CA ASP A 2 22.37 -1.63 -2.48
C ASP A 2 21.87 -2.87 -1.73
N GLU A 3 22.80 -3.74 -1.36
CA GLU A 3 22.52 -4.97 -0.63
C GLU A 3 23.30 -4.96 0.68
N PHE A 4 22.59 -5.24 1.77
CA PHE A 4 23.16 -5.29 3.10
C PHE A 4 22.79 -6.61 3.76
N VAL A 5 23.76 -7.20 4.45
CA VAL A 5 23.54 -8.38 5.29
C VAL A 5 23.50 -7.91 6.74
N ILE A 6 22.40 -8.22 7.42
CA ILE A 6 22.25 -7.95 8.85
C ILE A 6 22.18 -9.30 9.55
N GLU A 7 22.99 -9.47 10.59
CA GLU A 7 22.90 -10.61 11.49
C GLU A 7 21.94 -10.27 12.63
N ALA A 8 20.99 -11.15 12.88
CA ALA A 8 20.00 -11.00 13.95
C ALA A 8 19.69 -12.37 14.56
N VAL A 9 19.14 -12.37 15.77
CA VAL A 9 18.52 -13.56 16.35
C VAL A 9 17.31 -13.97 15.51
N GLN A 10 16.81 -15.20 15.68
CA GLN A 10 15.62 -15.65 14.96
C GLN A 10 14.40 -14.80 15.35
N LEU A 11 13.99 -13.90 14.45
CA LEU A 11 12.90 -12.92 14.67
C LEU A 11 11.50 -13.50 14.45
N GLY A 12 11.39 -14.76 14.01
CA GLY A 12 10.11 -15.37 13.63
C GLY A 12 9.53 -14.73 12.36
N SER A 13 8.21 -14.60 12.29
CA SER A 13 7.52 -13.96 11.17
C SER A 13 7.64 -12.44 11.23
N ILE A 14 8.39 -11.85 10.30
CA ILE A 14 8.57 -10.40 10.22
C ILE A 14 7.37 -9.79 9.51
N SER A 15 6.67 -8.86 10.18
CA SER A 15 5.50 -8.16 9.64
C SER A 15 5.72 -6.66 9.43
N LYS A 16 6.72 -6.07 10.07
CA LYS A 16 6.98 -4.64 10.07
C LYS A 16 8.49 -4.36 10.11
N ILE A 17 8.90 -3.31 9.43
CA ILE A 17 10.24 -2.71 9.57
C ILE A 17 10.10 -1.21 9.84
N CYS A 18 11.09 -0.63 10.50
CA CYS A 18 11.22 0.81 10.65
C CYS A 18 12.51 1.24 9.94
N ILE A 19 12.43 2.23 9.07
CA ILE A 19 13.59 2.77 8.35
C ILE A 19 13.55 4.29 8.37
N GLY A 20 14.71 4.94 8.36
CA GLY A 20 14.83 6.38 8.30
C GLY A 20 16.28 6.83 8.21
N HIS A 21 16.48 8.15 8.20
CA HIS A 21 17.80 8.78 8.25
C HIS A 21 17.81 9.97 9.21
N GLU A 22 19.00 10.51 9.49
CA GLU A 22 19.19 11.57 10.49
C GLU A 22 19.23 12.99 9.90
N GLU A 23 19.51 13.15 8.60
CA GLU A 23 19.54 14.46 7.95
C GLU A 23 18.15 15.13 7.96
N ARG A 24 18.09 16.41 8.34
CA ARG A 24 16.84 17.17 8.54
C ARG A 24 16.78 18.45 7.72
N SER A 25 17.74 18.66 6.82
CA SER A 25 17.76 19.81 5.92
C SER A 25 16.84 19.53 4.72
N PRO A 26 15.94 20.47 4.36
CA PRO A 26 15.11 20.33 3.16
C PRO A 26 15.95 20.08 1.90
N GLY A 27 15.58 19.09 1.09
CA GLY A 27 16.25 18.76 -0.17
C GLY A 27 17.45 17.82 -0.04
N TYR A 28 17.72 17.30 1.16
CA TYR A 28 18.75 16.28 1.42
C TYR A 28 18.13 14.91 1.72
N GLY A 29 16.85 14.75 1.43
CA GLY A 29 16.10 13.54 1.69
C GLY A 29 16.37 12.41 0.71
N TRP A 30 15.77 11.26 1.03
CA TRP A 30 15.92 10.03 0.28
C TRP A 30 14.56 9.52 -0.18
N TYR A 31 14.42 9.28 -1.49
CA TYR A 31 13.24 8.61 -2.02
C TYR A 31 13.43 7.09 -1.98
N LEU A 32 12.65 6.41 -1.12
CA LEU A 32 12.67 4.96 -1.02
C LEU A 32 11.50 4.36 -1.80
N ALA A 33 11.80 3.56 -2.82
CA ALA A 33 10.78 2.80 -3.54
C ALA A 33 10.29 1.58 -2.72
N LYS A 34 11.19 0.67 -2.35
CA LYS A 34 10.86 -0.55 -1.59
C LYS A 34 12.09 -1.21 -0.96
N ILE A 35 11.85 -2.08 0.00
CA ILE A 35 12.84 -2.99 0.60
C ILE A 35 12.45 -4.43 0.32
N VAL A 36 13.42 -5.27 -0.03
CA VAL A 36 13.21 -6.71 -0.22
C VAL A 36 14.06 -7.45 0.79
N LEU A 37 13.41 -8.06 1.78
CA LEU A 37 14.06 -8.89 2.78
C LEU A 37 14.10 -10.33 2.30
N THR A 38 15.29 -10.93 2.24
CA THR A 38 15.51 -12.34 1.91
C THR A 38 16.13 -13.04 3.11
N ILE A 39 15.56 -14.16 3.54
CA ILE A 39 16.14 -14.99 4.60
C ILE A 39 17.20 -15.90 3.95
N LYS A 40 18.46 -15.83 4.40
CA LYS A 40 19.57 -16.56 3.76
C LYS A 40 19.37 -18.08 3.78
N GLU A 41 18.77 -18.61 4.84
CA GLU A 41 18.44 -20.02 5.03
C GLU A 41 17.30 -20.47 4.11
N ASN A 42 16.45 -19.54 3.65
CA ASN A 42 15.38 -19.81 2.71
C ASN A 42 15.25 -18.67 1.67
N PRO A 43 16.13 -18.64 0.64
CA PRO A 43 16.18 -17.54 -0.32
C PRO A 43 14.92 -17.38 -1.18
N LYS A 44 14.05 -18.40 -1.20
CA LYS A 44 12.74 -18.36 -1.87
C LYS A 44 11.73 -17.55 -1.07
N TYR A 45 11.92 -17.45 0.24
CA TYR A 45 11.10 -16.61 1.11
C TYR A 45 11.59 -15.16 1.04
N LYS A 46 10.80 -14.33 0.36
CA LYS A 46 11.05 -12.90 0.21
C LYS A 46 9.87 -12.11 0.76
N LEU A 47 10.16 -11.13 1.60
CA LEU A 47 9.18 -10.14 2.04
C LEU A 47 9.48 -8.82 1.35
N THR A 48 8.44 -8.22 0.76
CA THR A 48 8.56 -6.90 0.13
C THR A 48 7.88 -5.87 1.02
N PHE A 49 8.56 -4.76 1.26
CA PHE A 49 8.05 -3.60 1.98
C PHE A 49 8.07 -2.43 1.01
N GLU A 50 6.92 -2.09 0.44
CA GLU A 50 6.80 -0.97 -0.50
C GLU A 50 6.72 0.34 0.28
N CYS A 51 7.26 1.42 -0.28
CA CYS A 51 7.22 2.74 0.33
C CYS A 51 6.82 3.81 -0.68
N TYR A 52 7.62 4.03 -1.73
CA TYR A 52 7.40 5.04 -2.78
C TYR A 52 7.16 6.46 -2.27
N ARG A 53 7.85 6.84 -1.20
CA ARG A 53 7.74 8.15 -0.57
C ARG A 53 9.11 8.77 -0.34
N TRP A 54 9.11 10.09 -0.26
CA TRP A 54 10.25 10.86 0.23
C TRP A 54 10.41 10.70 1.74
N PHE A 55 11.68 10.62 2.15
CA PHE A 55 12.13 10.81 3.51
C PHE A 55 12.82 12.17 3.50
N ASP A 56 12.06 13.25 3.63
CA ASP A 56 12.57 14.62 3.60
C ASP A 56 11.60 15.51 4.38
N VAL A 57 12.10 16.49 5.12
CA VAL A 57 11.25 17.45 5.82
C VAL A 57 10.59 18.48 4.89
N GLY A 58 11.11 18.64 3.66
CA GLY A 58 10.62 19.56 2.63
C GLY A 58 9.81 18.92 1.50
N GLU A 59 9.71 17.58 1.45
CA GLU A 59 8.98 16.83 0.43
C GLU A 59 7.90 15.93 1.06
N ASP A 60 6.93 15.50 0.25
CA ASP A 60 5.78 14.68 0.65
C ASP A 60 5.10 15.18 1.95
N ASP A 61 5.22 14.41 3.03
CA ASP A 61 4.57 14.65 4.33
C ASP A 61 5.56 15.10 5.41
N GLY A 62 6.81 15.41 5.05
CA GLY A 62 7.82 15.89 5.97
C GLY A 62 8.45 14.80 6.87
N GLN A 63 8.10 13.52 6.68
CA GLN A 63 8.59 12.44 7.54
C GLN A 63 9.94 11.89 7.06
N ILE A 64 10.89 11.71 7.99
CA ILE A 64 12.22 11.12 7.72
C ILE A 64 12.40 9.71 8.32
N VAL A 65 11.34 9.18 8.91
CA VAL A 65 11.24 7.82 9.47
C VAL A 65 9.88 7.27 9.08
N ARG A 66 9.83 6.01 8.63
CA ARG A 66 8.57 5.33 8.30
C ARG A 66 8.56 3.91 8.80
N GLU A 67 7.39 3.48 9.25
CA GLU A 67 7.08 2.08 9.49
C GLU A 67 6.49 1.48 8.22
N LEU A 68 7.09 0.40 7.72
CA LEU A 68 6.64 -0.30 6.53
C LEU A 68 6.19 -1.71 6.90
N PHE A 69 5.10 -2.17 6.30
CA PHE A 69 4.52 -3.47 6.58
C PHE A 69 4.85 -4.46 5.47
N ALA A 70 5.01 -5.73 5.85
CA ALA A 70 5.38 -6.78 4.92
C ALA A 70 4.19 -7.10 3.99
N HIS A 71 4.36 -6.88 2.69
CA HIS A 71 3.46 -7.39 1.68
C HIS A 71 3.77 -8.86 1.43
N SER A 72 3.09 -9.73 2.16
CA SER A 72 3.01 -11.15 1.85
C SER A 72 1.86 -11.36 0.87
N SER A 73 2.17 -11.76 -0.36
CA SER A 73 1.17 -12.25 -1.31
C SER A 73 0.43 -13.51 -0.82
N LEU A 74 0.92 -14.16 0.26
CA LEU A 74 0.31 -15.34 0.87
C LEU A 74 -0.78 -14.99 1.91
N ASN A 75 -0.88 -13.73 2.35
CA ASN A 75 -1.83 -13.28 3.39
C ASN A 75 -2.75 -12.16 2.90
N ALA A 76 -3.10 -12.16 1.60
CA ALA A 76 -4.03 -11.19 1.07
C ALA A 76 -5.41 -11.38 1.71
N ILE A 77 -5.95 -10.31 2.30
CA ILE A 77 -7.32 -10.24 2.80
C ILE A 77 -8.19 -9.61 1.71
N ALA A 78 -9.32 -10.23 1.43
CA ALA A 78 -10.33 -9.71 0.53
C ALA A 78 -11.26 -8.75 1.28
N TYR A 79 -11.34 -7.51 0.81
CA TYR A 79 -12.23 -6.47 1.31
C TYR A 79 -13.36 -6.29 0.29
N ASN A 80 -14.62 -6.37 0.75
CA ASN A 80 -15.77 -6.02 -0.09
C ASN A 80 -16.00 -4.51 -0.02
N VAL A 81 -15.91 -3.84 -1.15
CA VAL A 81 -16.12 -2.40 -1.30
C VAL A 81 -17.36 -2.18 -2.16
N THR A 82 -18.40 -1.61 -1.56
CA THR A 82 -19.61 -1.22 -2.27
C THR A 82 -19.56 0.27 -2.56
N VAL A 83 -19.67 0.64 -3.84
CA VAL A 83 -19.72 2.03 -4.29
C VAL A 83 -21.15 2.36 -4.70
N LEU A 84 -21.73 3.40 -4.12
CA LEU A 84 -23.02 3.95 -4.55
C LEU A 84 -22.77 5.27 -5.28
N THR A 85 -23.13 5.29 -6.56
CA THR A 85 -23.07 6.52 -7.36
C THR A 85 -24.37 7.30 -7.17
N GLY A 86 -24.26 8.59 -6.77
CA GLY A 86 -25.43 9.44 -6.55
C GLY A 86 -26.37 9.54 -7.75
N SER A 87 -27.66 9.83 -7.52
CA SER A 87 -28.69 9.87 -8.57
C SER A 87 -28.84 11.22 -9.27
N CYS A 88 -27.96 12.19 -8.97
CA CYS A 88 -27.97 13.50 -9.62
C CYS A 88 -27.68 13.37 -11.13
N ARG A 89 -28.21 14.32 -11.90
CA ARG A 89 -27.96 14.38 -13.34
C ARG A 89 -26.45 14.44 -13.61
N ASN A 90 -25.97 13.56 -14.49
CA ASN A 90 -24.56 13.41 -14.89
C ASN A 90 -23.60 12.99 -13.76
N ALA A 91 -24.08 12.32 -12.70
CA ALA A 91 -23.23 11.85 -11.61
C ALA A 91 -22.36 10.62 -11.94
N GLY A 92 -22.55 9.98 -13.10
CA GLY A 92 -21.78 8.81 -13.52
C GLY A 92 -20.43 9.14 -14.17
N THR A 93 -19.55 8.13 -14.28
CA THR A 93 -18.23 8.25 -14.92
C THR A 93 -17.81 6.97 -15.66
N VAL A 94 -16.95 7.14 -16.66
CA VAL A 94 -16.21 6.06 -17.36
C VAL A 94 -14.70 6.16 -17.11
N ALA A 95 -14.27 7.11 -16.28
CA ALA A 95 -12.87 7.25 -15.89
C ALA A 95 -12.47 6.10 -14.96
N ASN A 96 -11.16 5.83 -14.89
CA ASN A 96 -10.62 4.88 -13.93
C ASN A 96 -10.83 5.41 -12.51
N VAL A 97 -11.55 4.65 -11.70
CA VAL A 97 -11.73 4.91 -10.27
C VAL A 97 -10.80 3.98 -9.49
N PHE A 98 -10.16 4.51 -8.46
CA PHE A 98 -9.29 3.76 -7.56
C PHE A 98 -9.66 4.06 -6.11
N VAL A 99 -9.26 3.17 -5.22
CA VAL A 99 -9.41 3.34 -3.78
C VAL A 99 -8.10 3.01 -3.07
N HIS A 100 -7.83 3.72 -2.00
CA HIS A 100 -6.69 3.50 -1.11
C HIS A 100 -7.24 3.28 0.29
N LEU A 101 -7.04 2.09 0.86
CA LEU A 101 -7.57 1.74 2.16
C LEU A 101 -6.50 1.98 3.23
N TYR A 102 -6.86 2.67 4.30
CA TYR A 102 -5.99 2.89 5.44
C TYR A 102 -6.53 2.12 6.66
N GLY A 103 -5.66 1.42 7.36
CA GLY A 103 -5.99 0.78 8.63
C GLY A 103 -4.87 0.86 9.65
N LEU A 104 -5.19 0.47 10.89
CA LEU A 104 -4.28 0.60 12.03
C LEU A 104 -2.98 -0.21 11.91
N GLN A 105 -2.93 -1.20 11.01
CA GLN A 105 -1.77 -2.06 10.78
C GLN A 105 -1.14 -1.84 9.40
N GLY A 106 -1.53 -0.77 8.69
CA GLY A 106 -0.97 -0.40 7.40
C GLY A 106 -2.01 0.12 6.42
N GLU A 107 -1.54 0.44 5.22
CA GLU A 107 -2.35 0.93 4.11
C GLU A 107 -2.24 0.01 2.89
N SER A 108 -3.24 0.05 2.01
CA SER A 108 -3.16 -0.59 0.71
C SER A 108 -2.40 0.31 -0.27
N LYS A 109 -2.06 -0.21 -1.45
CA LYS A 109 -1.76 0.66 -2.59
C LYS A 109 -3.06 1.22 -3.20
N ASP A 110 -2.93 2.09 -4.20
CA ASP A 110 -4.06 2.47 -5.04
C ASP A 110 -4.57 1.23 -5.80
N MET A 111 -5.81 0.84 -5.53
CA MET A 111 -6.46 -0.32 -6.12
C MET A 111 -7.57 0.15 -7.05
N GLN A 112 -7.41 -0.13 -8.34
CA GLN A 112 -8.41 0.21 -9.34
C GLN A 112 -9.69 -0.61 -9.15
N LEU A 113 -10.84 0.05 -9.17
CA LEU A 113 -12.15 -0.57 -9.08
C LEU A 113 -12.59 -1.06 -10.46
N LYS A 114 -12.46 -2.36 -10.68
CA LYS A 114 -12.87 -3.02 -11.93
C LYS A 114 -13.37 -4.43 -11.70
N HIS A 115 -14.39 -4.83 -12.45
CA HIS A 115 -14.91 -6.21 -12.39
C HIS A 115 -13.99 -7.21 -13.10
N LYS A 116 -13.31 -6.77 -14.16
CA LYS A 116 -12.30 -7.56 -14.89
C LYS A 116 -11.16 -6.67 -15.33
N GLU A 117 -9.96 -7.25 -15.40
CA GLU A 117 -8.72 -6.53 -15.74
C GLU A 117 -8.78 -5.82 -17.10
N THR A 118 -9.50 -6.41 -18.06
CA THR A 118 -9.59 -5.94 -19.45
C THR A 118 -10.83 -5.09 -19.75
N GLU A 119 -11.73 -4.89 -18.78
CA GLU A 119 -13.01 -4.22 -19.00
C GLU A 119 -13.01 -2.83 -18.36
N ILE A 120 -13.55 -1.84 -19.10
CA ILE A 120 -13.85 -0.53 -18.54
C ILE A 120 -15.06 -0.69 -17.63
N THR A 121 -14.91 -0.29 -16.37
CA THR A 121 -16.04 -0.23 -15.43
C THR A 121 -16.69 1.14 -15.52
N LYS A 122 -17.99 1.16 -15.79
CA LYS A 122 -18.79 2.38 -15.85
C LYS A 122 -19.57 2.51 -14.55
N PHE A 123 -19.40 3.64 -13.88
CA PHE A 123 -20.18 4.01 -12.71
C PHE A 123 -21.38 4.84 -13.17
N GLU A 124 -22.59 4.36 -12.92
CA GLU A 124 -23.82 4.99 -13.43
C GLU A 124 -24.62 5.66 -12.32
N ALA A 125 -25.22 6.82 -12.62
CA ALA A 125 -26.01 7.56 -11.63
C ALA A 125 -27.12 6.70 -11.03
N GLY A 126 -27.20 6.64 -9.71
CA GLY A 126 -28.19 5.86 -8.96
C GLY A 126 -27.92 4.35 -8.91
N LYS A 127 -26.74 3.89 -9.32
CA LYS A 127 -26.35 2.48 -9.23
C LYS A 127 -25.40 2.22 -8.06
N SER A 128 -25.39 0.94 -7.67
CA SER A 128 -24.50 0.38 -6.66
C SER A 128 -23.70 -0.73 -7.31
N GLU A 129 -22.39 -0.68 -7.13
CA GLU A 129 -21.45 -1.67 -7.65
C GLU A 129 -20.61 -2.26 -6.49
N GLU A 130 -20.34 -3.55 -6.52
CA GLU A 130 -19.53 -4.25 -5.51
C GLU A 130 -18.20 -4.72 -6.11
N PHE A 131 -17.12 -4.49 -5.38
CA PHE A 131 -15.76 -4.86 -5.76
C PHE A 131 -15.08 -5.65 -4.63
N ILE A 132 -14.35 -6.69 -5.01
CA ILE A 132 -13.51 -7.43 -4.08
C ILE A 132 -12.07 -6.99 -4.30
N LEU A 133 -11.47 -6.38 -3.28
CA LEU A 133 -10.11 -5.89 -3.32
C LEU A 133 -9.23 -6.73 -2.40
N ALA A 134 -8.15 -7.28 -2.95
CA ALA A 134 -7.21 -8.10 -2.19
C ALA A 134 -5.95 -7.28 -1.87
N CYS A 135 -5.69 -7.05 -0.59
CA CYS A 135 -4.47 -6.38 -0.13
C CYS A 135 -3.96 -7.00 1.18
N GLY A 136 -2.84 -6.49 1.69
CA GLY A 136 -2.31 -6.94 2.97
C GLY A 136 -3.30 -6.71 4.11
N LYS A 137 -3.07 -7.35 5.25
CA LYS A 137 -3.88 -7.13 6.45
C LYS A 137 -3.71 -5.69 6.94
N LEU A 138 -4.77 -4.89 6.83
CA LEU A 138 -4.77 -3.48 7.27
C LEU A 138 -5.13 -3.30 8.75
N GLY A 139 -5.63 -4.34 9.41
CA GLY A 139 -6.25 -4.21 10.73
C GLY A 139 -7.65 -3.59 10.63
N GLU A 140 -8.04 -2.82 11.64
CA GLU A 140 -9.28 -2.01 11.59
C GLU A 140 -9.08 -0.88 10.58
N VAL A 141 -9.99 -0.78 9.60
CA VAL A 141 -9.95 0.26 8.57
C VAL A 141 -10.38 1.59 9.19
N SER A 142 -9.49 2.57 9.19
CA SER A 142 -9.69 3.87 9.82
C SER A 142 -10.17 4.94 8.83
N SER A 143 -9.84 4.81 7.54
CA SER A 143 -10.25 5.76 6.50
C SER A 143 -10.11 5.17 5.08
N ILE A 144 -10.76 5.85 4.12
CA ILE A 144 -10.82 5.51 2.68
C ILE A 144 -10.58 6.79 1.88
#